data_AF-A0A392M3M1-F1
#
_entry.id   AF-A0A392M3M1-F1
#
_cell.length_a   1.000
_cell.length_b   1.000
_cell.length_c   1.000
_cell.angle_alpha   90.00
_cell.angle_beta   90.00
_cell.angle_gamma   90.00
#
_symmetry.space_group_name_H-M   'P 1'
#
loop_
_entity.id
_entity.type
_entity.pdbx_description
1 polymer ?
#
loop_
_entity_poly.entity_id
_entity_poly.type
_entity_poly.pdbx_seq_one_letter_code
_entity_poly.pdbx_strand_id
1 'polypeptide(L)'
;MICSLFRIQVLSNSGIASVLVVALWVLTEGKDRCLNSKDSALITSLIGGVIGHYSCSNGDTWSSEIGVLSDDRPRLITTFKPVRKGTNGGVTKTGLLAAAAGGSVIGLSYVLLELLTIRCGSDRVAKQLLVIPVATIAGLGGSIIDSLLGATLQFSGFCSIRQKVVGKPGPTIKKISGLAILDNNA
;
A
#
# COMPACT_ATOMS: atom_id res chain seq x y z
N MET A 1 15.18 12.22 -0.34
CA MET A 1 15.35 10.81 0.07
C MET A 1 14.10 9.98 -0.20
N ILE A 2 12.90 10.59 -0.21
CA ILE A 2 11.64 9.96 -0.67
C ILE A 2 11.74 9.43 -2.12
N CYS A 3 12.42 10.14 -3.03
CA CYS A 3 12.53 9.76 -4.45
C CYS A 3 13.41 8.51 -4.73
N SER A 4 14.33 8.11 -3.84
CA SER A 4 15.17 6.91 -4.06
C SER A 4 14.48 5.61 -3.62
N LEU A 5 13.66 5.67 -2.56
CA LEU A 5 12.84 4.54 -2.12
C LEU A 5 11.66 4.29 -3.08
N PHE A 6 11.09 5.34 -3.67
CA PHE A 6 10.00 5.22 -4.64
C PHE A 6 10.34 4.30 -5.82
N ARG A 7 11.57 4.38 -6.34
CA ARG A 7 12.02 3.51 -7.45
C ARG A 7 12.11 2.04 -7.05
N ILE A 8 12.58 1.75 -5.84
CA ILE A 8 12.72 0.38 -5.32
C ILE A 8 11.33 -0.19 -5.00
N GLN A 9 10.46 0.63 -4.38
CA GLN A 9 9.10 0.26 -4.04
C GLN A 9 8.25 -0.02 -5.28
N VAL A 10 8.34 0.82 -6.32
CA VAL A 10 7.61 0.60 -7.59
C VAL A 10 8.10 -0.66 -8.30
N LEU A 11 9.42 -0.92 -8.34
CA LEU A 11 9.98 -2.13 -8.93
C LEU A 11 9.59 -3.40 -8.15
N SER A 12 9.69 -3.38 -6.82
CA SER A 12 9.29 -4.51 -5.98
C SER A 12 7.80 -4.79 -6.06
N ASN A 13 6.94 -3.76 -6.01
CA ASN A 13 5.50 -3.95 -6.11
C ASN A 13 5.09 -4.47 -7.49
N SER A 14 5.67 -3.93 -8.57
CA SER A 14 5.39 -4.39 -9.94
C SER A 14 5.95 -5.79 -10.22
N GLY A 15 7.13 -6.12 -9.67
CA GLY A 15 7.74 -7.44 -9.80
C GLY A 15 6.93 -8.54 -9.12
N ILE A 16 6.57 -8.34 -7.84
CA ILE A 16 5.73 -9.28 -7.08
C ILE A 16 4.38 -9.47 -7.76
N ALA A 17 3.78 -8.38 -8.22
CA ALA A 17 2.51 -8.42 -8.92
C ALA A 17 2.58 -9.18 -10.26
N SER A 18 3.65 -8.99 -11.03
CA SER A 18 3.87 -9.70 -12.29
C SER A 18 4.06 -11.22 -12.05
N VAL A 19 4.83 -11.59 -11.04
CA VAL A 19 5.04 -13.00 -10.65
C VAL A 19 3.73 -13.65 -10.22
N LEU A 20 2.93 -12.95 -9.41
CA LEU A 20 1.61 -13.43 -8.97
C LEU A 20 0.66 -13.63 -10.16
N VAL A 21 0.59 -12.68 -11.10
CA VAL A 21 -0.24 -12.78 -12.30
C VAL A 21 0.21 -13.92 -13.20
N VAL A 22 1.52 -14.07 -13.44
CA VAL A 22 2.07 -15.16 -14.26
C VAL A 22 1.82 -16.51 -13.59
N ALA A 23 2.02 -16.64 -12.28
CA ALA A 23 1.72 -17.86 -11.54
C ALA A 23 0.24 -18.22 -11.64
N LEU A 24 -0.65 -17.23 -11.54
CA LEU A 24 -2.10 -17.43 -11.68
C LEU A 24 -2.45 -17.88 -13.09
N TRP A 25 -1.85 -17.28 -14.12
CA TRP A 25 -2.03 -17.64 -15.52
C TRP A 25 -1.56 -19.09 -15.82
N VAL A 26 -0.39 -19.47 -15.31
CA VAL A 26 0.15 -20.84 -15.44
C VAL A 26 -0.74 -21.85 -14.71
N LEU A 27 -1.21 -21.54 -13.50
CA LEU A 27 -2.04 -22.44 -12.69
C LEU A 27 -3.50 -22.55 -13.19
N THR A 28 -3.98 -21.55 -13.92
CA THR A 28 -5.32 -21.58 -14.53
C THR A 28 -5.33 -22.12 -15.96
N GLU A 29 -4.16 -22.51 -16.51
CA GLU A 29 -3.99 -22.93 -17.91
C GLU A 29 -4.60 -21.91 -18.90
N GLY A 30 -4.60 -20.62 -18.55
CA GLY A 30 -5.22 -19.56 -19.35
C GLY A 30 -6.75 -19.58 -19.43
N LYS A 31 -7.46 -20.34 -18.57
CA LYS A 31 -8.92 -20.32 -18.48
C LYS A 31 -9.41 -19.39 -17.36
N ASP A 32 -10.24 -18.42 -17.72
CA ASP A 32 -10.95 -17.56 -16.77
C ASP A 32 -11.85 -18.39 -15.84
N ARG A 33 -11.39 -18.69 -14.63
CA ARG A 33 -12.17 -19.35 -13.59
C ARG A 33 -12.71 -18.29 -12.65
N CYS A 34 -14.03 -18.18 -12.55
CA CYS A 34 -14.64 -17.31 -11.55
C CYS A 34 -14.30 -17.78 -10.14
N LEU A 35 -14.30 -16.86 -9.17
CA LEU A 35 -14.13 -17.15 -7.74
C LEU A 35 -15.12 -18.23 -7.30
N ASN A 36 -14.64 -19.48 -7.20
CA ASN A 36 -15.42 -20.60 -6.70
C ASN A 36 -14.77 -21.15 -5.44
N SER A 37 -15.33 -20.77 -4.29
CA SER A 37 -14.92 -21.29 -2.97
C SER A 37 -15.13 -22.81 -2.82
N LYS A 38 -15.84 -23.47 -3.75
CA LYS A 38 -16.12 -24.93 -3.72
C LYS A 38 -15.22 -25.79 -4.61
N ASP A 39 -14.59 -25.26 -5.65
CA ASP A 39 -13.77 -26.08 -6.59
C ASP A 39 -12.27 -26.05 -6.27
N SER A 40 -11.72 -24.91 -5.83
CA SER A 40 -10.29 -24.81 -5.52
C SER A 40 -10.01 -23.64 -4.59
N ALA A 41 -9.82 -23.95 -3.30
CA ALA A 41 -9.44 -22.97 -2.29
C ALA A 41 -8.11 -22.25 -2.63
N LEU A 42 -7.18 -22.96 -3.29
CA LEU A 42 -5.90 -22.41 -3.73
C LEU A 42 -6.05 -21.28 -4.74
N ILE A 43 -6.89 -21.44 -5.77
CA ILE A 43 -7.10 -20.41 -6.81
C ILE A 43 -7.78 -19.18 -6.21
N THR A 44 -8.79 -19.39 -5.36
CA THR A 44 -9.49 -18.30 -4.67
C THR A 44 -8.54 -17.51 -3.76
N SER A 45 -7.67 -18.21 -3.02
CA SER A 45 -6.64 -17.61 -2.17
C SER A 45 -5.61 -16.83 -2.99
N LEU A 46 -5.16 -17.37 -4.13
CA LEU A 46 -4.22 -16.69 -5.02
C LEU A 46 -4.82 -15.40 -5.59
N ILE A 47 -6.05 -15.45 -6.11
CA ILE A 47 -6.77 -14.26 -6.62
C ILE A 47 -6.91 -13.21 -5.50
N GLY A 48 -7.34 -13.63 -4.31
CA GLY A 48 -7.43 -12.75 -3.15
C GLY A 48 -6.09 -12.14 -2.76
N GLY A 49 -5.00 -12.91 -2.84
CA GLY A 49 -3.64 -12.44 -2.62
C GLY A 49 -3.19 -11.40 -3.64
N VAL A 50 -3.48 -11.59 -4.93
CA VAL A 50 -3.19 -10.61 -5.99
C VAL A 50 -3.94 -9.31 -5.73
N ILE A 51 -5.25 -9.39 -5.50
CA ILE A 51 -6.09 -8.22 -5.23
C ILE A 51 -5.60 -7.49 -3.98
N GLY A 52 -5.30 -8.23 -2.91
CA GLY A 52 -4.77 -7.68 -1.66
C GLY A 52 -3.45 -6.95 -1.87
N HIS A 53 -2.52 -7.54 -2.61
CA HIS A 53 -1.20 -6.94 -2.91
C HIS A 53 -1.33 -5.64 -3.72
N TYR A 54 -2.15 -5.65 -4.78
CA TYR A 54 -2.42 -4.44 -5.57
C TYR A 54 -3.14 -3.36 -4.76
N SER A 55 -4.11 -3.75 -3.95
CA SER A 55 -4.85 -2.82 -3.09
C SER A 55 -3.95 -2.17 -2.05
N CYS A 56 -3.10 -2.97 -1.39
CA CYS A 56 -2.06 -2.51 -0.45
C CYS A 56 -1.12 -1.50 -1.11
N SER A 57 -0.54 -1.87 -2.26
CA SER A 57 0.41 -1.04 -3.00
C SER A 57 -0.22 0.27 -3.50
N ASN A 58 -1.44 0.20 -4.04
CA ASN A 58 -2.14 1.38 -4.54
C ASN A 58 -2.57 2.29 -3.40
N GLY A 59 -3.08 1.72 -2.31
CA GLY A 59 -3.46 2.45 -1.10
C GLY A 59 -2.29 3.20 -0.49
N ASP A 60 -1.11 2.56 -0.37
CA ASP A 60 0.09 3.21 0.15
C ASP A 60 0.60 4.36 -0.72
N THR A 61 0.54 4.18 -2.04
CA THR A 61 0.91 5.22 -3.01
C THR A 61 -0.03 6.43 -2.92
N TRP A 62 -1.34 6.20 -2.88
CA TRP A 62 -2.32 7.28 -2.77
C TRP A 62 -2.22 7.99 -1.41
N SER A 63 -1.99 7.23 -0.34
CA SER A 63 -1.80 7.76 1.01
C SER A 63 -0.62 8.72 1.10
N SER A 64 0.52 8.36 0.50
CA SER A 64 1.73 9.16 0.54
C SER A 64 1.65 10.40 -0.35
N GLU A 65 1.14 10.29 -1.57
CA GLU A 65 1.01 11.41 -2.52
C GLU A 65 -0.09 12.40 -2.11
N ILE A 66 -1.30 11.89 -1.80
CA ILE A 66 -2.42 12.75 -1.39
C ILE A 66 -2.25 13.21 0.07
N GLY A 67 -1.71 12.37 0.94
CA GLY A 67 -1.47 12.72 2.34
C GLY A 67 -0.46 13.85 2.52
N VAL A 68 0.52 14.01 1.61
CA VAL A 68 1.48 15.14 1.66
C VAL A 68 0.83 16.48 1.31
N LEU A 69 -0.18 16.45 0.44
CA LEU A 69 -0.94 17.62 0.01
C LEU A 69 -1.92 18.13 1.08
N SER A 70 -2.21 17.30 2.08
CA SER A 70 -3.07 17.66 3.21
C SER A 70 -2.58 18.89 3.96
N ASP A 71 -3.48 19.82 4.28
CA ASP A 71 -3.18 20.97 5.14
C ASP A 71 -2.93 20.58 6.60
N ASP A 72 -3.53 19.46 7.04
CA ASP A 72 -3.32 18.91 8.37
C ASP A 72 -1.85 18.55 8.65
N ARG A 73 -1.44 18.80 9.91
CA ARG A 73 -0.12 18.35 10.38
C ARG A 73 -0.10 16.82 10.52
N PRO A 74 0.83 16.12 9.85
CA PRO A 74 0.95 14.68 9.99
C PRO A 74 1.32 14.30 11.43
N ARG A 75 0.84 13.13 11.87
CA ARG A 75 1.13 12.59 13.20
C ARG A 75 1.95 11.31 13.05
N LEU A 76 2.98 11.14 13.87
CA LEU A 76 3.78 9.93 13.82
C LEU A 76 2.96 8.73 14.30
N ILE A 77 2.90 7.64 13.53
CA ILE A 77 2.04 6.49 13.86
C ILE A 77 2.39 5.81 15.19
N THR A 78 3.66 5.87 15.61
CA THR A 78 4.14 5.24 16.85
C THR A 78 3.86 6.05 18.11
N THR A 79 3.93 7.39 18.03
CA THR A 79 3.82 8.27 19.21
C THR A 79 2.62 9.21 19.18
N PHE A 80 1.89 9.22 18.06
CA PHE A 80 0.79 10.15 17.75
C PHE A 80 1.12 11.64 17.90
N LYS A 81 2.42 11.99 17.99
CA LYS A 81 2.88 13.36 18.09
C LYS A 81 2.84 14.04 16.71
N PRO A 82 2.46 15.33 16.63
CA PRO A 82 2.52 16.08 15.39
C PRO A 82 3.97 16.22 14.94
N VAL A 83 4.25 15.84 13.70
CA VAL A 83 5.56 15.93 13.04
C VAL A 83 5.48 16.84 11.83
N ARG A 84 6.64 17.24 11.29
CA ARG A 84 6.70 18.03 10.07
C ARG A 84 6.41 17.15 8.85
N LYS A 85 5.81 17.74 7.82
CA LYS A 85 5.57 17.07 6.52
C LYS A 85 6.87 16.45 5.98
N GLY A 86 6.79 15.23 5.47
CA GLY A 86 7.92 14.46 4.96
C GLY A 86 8.75 13.70 6.02
N THR A 87 8.23 13.53 7.24
CA THR A 87 8.78 12.61 8.25
C THR A 87 8.30 11.19 7.97
N ASN A 88 9.22 10.21 7.96
CA ASN A 88 8.86 8.80 7.71
C ASN A 88 7.91 8.30 8.81
N GLY A 89 6.84 7.62 8.40
CA GLY A 89 5.78 7.13 9.29
C GLY A 89 4.84 8.19 9.85
N GLY A 90 4.81 9.38 9.24
CA GLY A 90 3.80 10.41 9.50
C GLY A 90 2.51 10.11 8.73
N VAL A 91 1.40 9.95 9.44
CA VAL A 91 0.07 9.70 8.88
C VAL A 91 -0.84 10.92 8.99
N THR A 92 -1.68 11.13 7.99
CA THR A 92 -2.75 12.15 7.97
C THR A 92 -4.10 11.48 7.78
N LYS A 93 -5.18 12.14 8.20
CA LYS A 93 -6.55 11.63 8.00
C LYS A 93 -6.88 11.51 6.51
N THR A 94 -6.51 12.52 5.74
CA THR A 94 -6.63 12.57 4.27
C THR A 94 -5.82 11.47 3.59
N GLY A 95 -4.60 11.17 4.06
CA GLY A 95 -3.79 10.06 3.58
C GLY A 95 -4.46 8.71 3.83
N LEU A 96 -5.00 8.48 5.03
CA LEU A 96 -5.75 7.25 5.34
C LEU A 96 -7.03 7.11 4.50
N LEU A 97 -7.76 8.20 4.26
CA LEU A 97 -8.92 8.19 3.36
C LEU A 97 -8.51 7.92 1.91
N ALA A 98 -7.39 8.49 1.47
CA ALA A 98 -6.81 8.21 0.16
C ALA A 98 -6.37 6.75 0.04
N ALA A 99 -5.83 6.15 1.10
CA ALA A 99 -5.49 4.72 1.14
C ALA A 99 -6.72 3.83 0.99
N ALA A 100 -7.79 4.15 1.72
CA ALA A 100 -9.07 3.44 1.63
C ALA A 100 -9.68 3.61 0.22
N ALA A 101 -9.66 4.83 -0.33
CA ALA A 101 -10.12 5.09 -1.70
C ALA A 101 -9.31 4.27 -2.72
N GLY A 102 -7.97 4.26 -2.60
CA GLY A 102 -7.08 3.50 -3.47
C GLY A 102 -7.37 1.99 -3.44
N GLY A 103 -7.57 1.40 -2.25
CA GLY A 103 -7.99 -0.01 -2.13
C GLY A 103 -9.39 -0.28 -2.69
N SER A 104 -10.35 0.63 -2.44
CA SER A 104 -11.72 0.50 -2.94
C SER A 104 -11.80 0.54 -4.48
N VAL A 105 -10.97 1.36 -5.14
CA VAL A 105 -10.89 1.44 -6.60
C VAL A 105 -10.42 0.12 -7.20
N ILE A 106 -9.44 -0.54 -6.58
CA ILE A 106 -8.99 -1.87 -7.02
C ILE A 106 -10.13 -2.89 -6.87
N GLY A 107 -10.81 -2.93 -5.72
CA GLY A 107 -11.96 -3.81 -5.50
C GLY A 107 -13.11 -3.56 -6.49
N LEU A 108 -13.43 -2.30 -6.77
CA LEU A 108 -14.45 -1.91 -7.75
C LEU A 108 -14.06 -2.30 -9.18
N SER A 109 -12.81 -2.08 -9.56
CA SER A 109 -12.31 -2.46 -10.89
C SER A 109 -12.41 -3.98 -11.12
N TYR A 110 -12.13 -4.77 -10.08
CA TYR A 110 -12.29 -6.22 -10.12
C TYR A 110 -13.74 -6.63 -10.34
N VAL A 111 -14.67 -6.08 -9.55
CA VAL A 111 -16.11 -6.35 -9.70
C VAL A 111 -16.63 -5.92 -11.07
N LEU A 112 -16.18 -4.77 -11.59
CA LEU A 112 -16.60 -4.26 -12.90
C LEU A 112 -16.09 -5.15 -14.04
N LEU A 113 -14.83 -5.58 -13.98
CA LEU A 113 -14.27 -6.51 -14.96
C LEU A 113 -15.02 -7.84 -14.96
N GLU A 114 -15.33 -8.38 -13.79
CA GLU A 114 -16.06 -9.64 -13.68
C GLU A 114 -17.52 -9.50 -14.17
N LEU A 115 -18.15 -8.33 -13.94
CA LEU A 115 -19.48 -8.00 -14.47
C LEU A 115 -19.48 -7.85 -16.00
N LEU A 116 -18.43 -7.27 -16.59
CA LEU A 116 -18.31 -7.10 -18.04
C LEU A 116 -17.96 -8.40 -18.76
N THR A 117 -17.26 -9.32 -18.08
CA THR A 117 -16.76 -10.58 -18.69
C THR A 117 -17.78 -11.72 -18.58
N ILE A 118 -18.97 -11.49 -18.00
CA ILE A 118 -20.15 -12.39 -17.86
C ILE A 118 -19.86 -13.87 -18.18
N ARG A 119 -19.21 -14.59 -17.26
CA ARG A 119 -19.15 -16.07 -17.28
C ARG A 119 -19.75 -16.74 -16.05
N CYS A 120 -20.21 -15.98 -15.05
CA CYS A 120 -20.73 -16.56 -13.81
C CYS A 120 -22.07 -15.97 -13.38
N GLY A 121 -23.02 -16.86 -13.06
CA GLY A 121 -24.43 -16.52 -12.83
C GLY A 121 -24.71 -15.65 -11.60
N SER A 122 -25.91 -15.05 -11.59
CA SER A 122 -26.40 -14.04 -10.62
C SER A 122 -26.23 -14.36 -9.13
N ASP A 123 -26.10 -15.64 -8.74
CA ASP A 123 -25.94 -16.05 -7.34
C ASP A 123 -24.57 -15.65 -6.74
N ARG A 124 -23.62 -15.20 -7.58
CA ARG A 124 -22.24 -14.89 -7.15
C ARG A 124 -21.96 -13.42 -6.86
N VAL A 125 -22.88 -12.53 -7.24
CA VAL A 125 -22.73 -11.07 -7.09
C VAL A 125 -22.51 -10.65 -5.64
N ALA A 126 -23.17 -11.32 -4.68
CA ALA A 126 -23.01 -11.01 -3.26
C ALA A 126 -21.60 -11.30 -2.71
N LYS A 127 -20.95 -12.37 -3.19
CA LYS A 127 -19.57 -12.71 -2.79
C LYS A 127 -18.55 -11.80 -3.46
N GLN A 128 -18.84 -11.35 -4.67
CA GLN A 128 -17.99 -10.39 -5.39
C GLN A 128 -18.03 -9.01 -4.75
N LEU A 129 -19.19 -8.57 -4.23
CA LEU A 129 -19.29 -7.33 -3.47
C LEU A 129 -18.43 -7.33 -2.20
N LEU A 130 -18.22 -8.50 -1.57
CA LEU A 130 -17.33 -8.62 -0.41
C LEU A 130 -15.85 -8.37 -0.73
N VAL A 131 -15.45 -8.41 -2.00
CA VAL A 131 -14.08 -8.08 -2.41
C VAL A 131 -13.76 -6.60 -2.17
N ILE A 132 -14.76 -5.71 -2.31
CA ILE A 132 -14.58 -4.27 -2.13
C ILE A 132 -14.14 -3.90 -0.69
N PRO A 133 -14.84 -4.31 0.38
CA PRO A 133 -14.40 -4.00 1.74
C PRO A 133 -13.08 -4.70 2.08
N VAL A 134 -12.83 -5.92 1.59
CA VAL A 134 -11.56 -6.62 1.80
C VAL A 134 -10.40 -5.86 1.15
N ALA A 135 -10.55 -5.41 -0.11
CA ALA A 135 -9.56 -4.60 -0.82
C ALA A 135 -9.33 -3.25 -0.12
N THR A 136 -10.39 -2.62 0.37
CA THR A 136 -10.32 -1.37 1.13
C THR A 136 -9.51 -1.54 2.42
N ILE A 137 -9.79 -2.59 3.20
CA ILE A 137 -9.05 -2.93 4.42
C ILE A 137 -7.60 -3.27 4.09
N ALA A 138 -7.34 -4.02 3.02
CA ALA A 138 -6.00 -4.34 2.57
C ALA A 138 -5.20 -3.08 2.17
N GLY A 139 -5.82 -2.14 1.47
CA GLY A 139 -5.21 -0.85 1.10
C GLY A 139 -4.87 0.01 2.32
N LEU A 140 -5.82 0.15 3.25
CA LEU A 140 -5.62 0.92 4.47
C LEU A 140 -4.61 0.26 5.41
N GLY A 141 -4.70 -1.06 5.60
CA GLY A 141 -3.78 -1.84 6.41
C GLY A 141 -2.36 -1.81 5.86
N GLY A 142 -2.22 -1.89 4.54
CA GLY A 142 -0.94 -1.73 3.84
C GLY A 142 -0.24 -0.43 4.17
N SER A 143 -0.94 0.70 4.02
CA SER A 143 -0.36 2.01 4.32
C SER A 143 -0.02 2.21 5.80
N ILE A 144 -0.81 1.61 6.71
CA ILE A 144 -0.51 1.62 8.15
C ILE A 144 0.77 0.84 8.46
N ILE A 145 0.91 -0.36 7.88
CA ILE A 145 2.09 -1.20 8.08
C ILE A 145 3.33 -0.52 7.51
N ASP A 146 3.25 0.05 6.30
CA ASP A 146 4.37 0.80 5.70
C ASP A 146 4.76 2.00 6.58
N SER A 147 3.77 2.76 7.06
CA SER A 147 4.02 3.88 7.97
C SER A 147 4.68 3.43 9.29
N LEU A 148 4.29 2.27 9.83
CA LEU A 148 4.87 1.72 11.04
C LEU A 148 6.32 1.28 10.83
N LEU A 149 6.59 0.58 9.72
CA LEU A 149 7.93 0.17 9.30
C LEU A 149 8.80 1.40 9.02
N GLY A 150 8.25 2.42 8.36
CA GLY A 150 8.92 3.70 8.12
C GLY A 150 9.25 4.44 9.41
N ALA A 151 8.34 4.49 10.39
CA ALA A 151 8.58 5.13 11.68
C ALA A 151 9.64 4.42 12.54
N THR A 152 9.79 3.10 12.37
CA THR A 152 10.66 2.26 13.21
C THR A 152 12.01 1.99 12.57
N LEU A 153 12.04 1.63 11.28
CA LEU A 153 13.23 1.17 10.57
C LEU A 153 13.93 2.24 9.73
N GLN A 154 13.27 3.36 9.41
CA GLN A 154 13.87 4.42 8.61
C GLN A 154 14.17 5.66 9.46
N PHE A 155 15.43 6.11 9.46
CA PHE A 155 15.83 7.31 10.18
C PHE A 155 15.13 8.56 9.60
N SER A 156 14.61 9.40 10.49
CA SER A 156 14.12 10.73 10.16
C SER A 156 14.66 11.75 11.15
N GLY A 157 15.34 12.77 10.63
CA GLY A 157 15.91 13.87 11.40
C GLY A 157 15.54 15.23 10.81
N PHE A 158 15.57 16.29 11.62
CA PHE A 158 15.37 17.66 11.19
C PHE A 158 16.70 18.40 11.12
N CYS A 159 17.04 18.95 9.96
CA CYS A 159 18.21 19.80 9.81
C CYS A 159 17.84 21.27 10.08
N SER A 160 18.42 21.86 11.13
CA SER A 160 18.13 23.24 11.54
C SER A 160 18.60 24.28 10.52
N ILE A 161 19.65 23.98 9.75
CA ILE A 161 20.21 24.89 8.73
C ILE A 161 19.32 24.95 7.50
N ARG A 162 18.93 23.77 6.98
CA ARG A 162 18.13 23.68 5.75
C ARG A 162 16.62 23.80 5.99
N GLN A 163 16.20 23.84 7.26
CA GLN A 163 14.80 23.83 7.71
C GLN A 163 13.97 22.70 7.05
N LYS A 164 14.61 21.56 6.79
CA LYS A 164 14.03 20.41 6.08
C LYS A 164 14.23 19.12 6.86
N VAL A 165 13.26 18.22 6.72
CA VAL A 165 13.37 16.84 7.20
C VAL A 165 14.32 16.09 6.26
N VAL A 166 15.24 15.34 6.85
CA VAL A 166 16.31 14.61 6.18
C VAL A 166 16.34 13.18 6.71
N GLY A 167 16.55 12.22 5.81
CA GLY A 167 16.61 10.79 6.15
C GLY A 167 18.02 10.28 6.45
N LYS A 168 19.02 11.16 6.60
CA LYS A 168 20.39 10.77 6.99
C LYS A 168 20.78 11.46 8.29
N PRO A 169 21.51 10.79 9.19
CA PRO A 169 22.11 11.43 10.35
C PRO A 169 23.24 12.39 9.93
N GLY A 170 23.54 13.38 10.78
CA GLY A 170 24.58 14.36 10.52
C GLY A 170 24.71 15.37 11.67
N PRO A 171 25.80 16.15 11.71
CA PRO A 171 26.18 16.96 12.87
C PRO A 171 25.16 18.07 13.22
N THR A 172 24.35 18.49 12.25
CA THR A 172 23.37 19.59 12.38
C THR A 172 21.92 19.10 12.39
N ILE A 173 21.73 17.78 12.62
CA ILE A 173 20.45 17.09 12.43
C ILE A 173 19.94 16.58 13.78
N LYS A 174 18.77 17.07 14.20
CA LYS A 174 18.07 16.59 15.40
C LYS A 174 17.19 15.40 15.04
N LYS A 175 17.43 14.24 15.65
CA LYS A 175 16.64 13.03 15.43
C LYS A 175 15.16 13.23 15.80
N ILE A 176 14.26 12.74 14.95
CA ILE A 176 12.81 12.72 15.18
C ILE A 176 12.33 11.28 15.45
N SER A 177 12.63 10.34 14.54
CA SER A 177 12.15 8.94 14.60
C SER A 177 13.08 7.97 13.87
N GLY A 178 12.87 6.67 14.09
CA GLY A 178 13.54 5.58 13.38
C GLY A 178 14.91 5.15 13.92
N LEU A 179 15.33 3.96 13.49
CA LEU A 179 16.70 3.45 13.57
C LEU A 179 17.39 3.63 12.20
N ALA A 180 18.69 3.88 12.17
CA ALA A 180 19.47 3.99 10.93
C ALA A 180 19.87 2.59 10.39
N ILE A 181 18.94 1.63 10.41
CA ILE A 181 19.20 0.23 10.02
C ILE A 181 19.02 0.04 8.50
N LEU A 182 18.11 0.79 7.86
CA LEU A 182 17.85 0.76 6.41
C LEU A 182 18.52 1.92 5.65
N ASP A 183 19.69 2.39 6.12
CA ASP A 183 20.46 3.36 5.34
C ASP A 183 21.21 2.59 4.24
N ASN A 184 20.68 2.62 3.01
CA ASN A 184 21.27 1.97 1.81
C ASN A 184 22.58 2.66 1.35
N ASN A 185 23.58 2.71 2.23
CA ASN A 185 24.90 3.27 2.00
C ASN A 185 25.91 2.54 2.93
N ALA A 186 26.39 1.39 2.46
CA ALA A 186 27.79 1.01 2.66
C ALA A 186 28.61 1.63 1.51
#